data_AF-A0A1I5A3J4-F1
#
_entry.id   AF-A0A1I5A3J4-F1
#
_cell.length_a   1.000
_cell.length_b   1.000
_cell.length_c   1.000
_cell.angle_alpha   90.00
_cell.angle_beta   90.00
_cell.angle_gamma   90.00
#
_symmetry.space_group_name_H-M   'P 1'
#
loop_
_entity.id
_entity.type
_entity.pdbx_description
1 polymer ?
#
loop_
_entity_poly.entity_id
_entity_poly.type
_entity_poly.pdbx_seq_one_letter_code
_entity_poly.pdbx_strand_id
1 'polypeptide(L)'
;MRQEHVVVVKVFRCNLMKKLTLLIAFFCGFVAFAQNTIVEKDLMVYQPTANSAKINKAYSENMFFGLFGVKSFIKALDLNESKIKTITIANASTKKVAYKANYDANDHLLDFEITDEVGTPFKVNYTYKDGVIETEKIERKGSESKVNQFFYNQDIMYVKNANKLFDMVWLEGDVMLKKTYLDQKVGFEDRLMHDCRITKSLGKDINKVCFSSSTFTVPFKIKEYTPDVEPRTEKVNLIEGSWSEIKLISQNKYAISIKNQPQFEVVLDQNQRIKQFNFLGNKADKQTPLQYNFTYTFYK
;
A
#
# COMPACT_ATOMS: atom_id res chain seq x y z
N MET A 1 3.59 -51.31 62.63
CA MET A 1 3.51 -49.84 62.42
C MET A 1 4.11 -49.43 61.08
N ARG A 2 3.48 -49.83 59.96
CA ARG A 2 4.06 -49.63 58.61
C ARG A 2 2.99 -49.34 57.54
N GLN A 3 1.95 -48.60 57.91
CA GLN A 3 0.87 -48.20 56.97
C GLN A 3 0.49 -46.71 57.01
N GLU A 4 0.91 -45.94 58.03
CA GLU A 4 0.51 -44.52 58.12
C GLU A 4 1.45 -43.55 57.36
N HIS A 5 2.71 -43.94 57.08
CA HIS A 5 3.66 -43.10 56.35
C HIS A 5 3.49 -43.09 54.81
N VAL A 6 2.66 -43.99 54.24
CA VAL A 6 2.45 -44.06 52.78
C VAL A 6 1.32 -43.12 52.33
N VAL A 7 0.43 -42.70 53.23
CA VAL A 7 -0.73 -41.86 52.90
C VAL A 7 -0.34 -40.37 52.84
N VAL A 8 0.56 -39.90 53.71
CA VAL A 8 0.95 -38.47 53.77
C VAL A 8 1.81 -38.04 52.55
N VAL A 9 2.61 -38.95 51.98
CA VAL A 9 3.43 -38.66 50.79
C VAL A 9 2.62 -38.65 49.49
N LYS A 10 1.48 -39.38 49.43
CA LYS A 10 0.58 -39.37 48.26
C LYS A 10 -0.33 -38.14 48.22
N VAL A 11 -0.75 -37.60 49.36
CA VAL A 11 -1.62 -36.41 49.41
C VAL A 11 -0.86 -35.12 49.12
N PHE A 12 0.41 -34.99 49.55
CA PHE A 12 1.21 -33.78 49.26
C PHE A 12 1.73 -33.68 47.82
N ARG A 13 1.99 -34.81 47.14
CA ARG A 13 2.34 -34.79 45.70
C ARG A 13 1.15 -34.47 44.79
N CYS A 14 -0.07 -34.80 45.21
CA CYS A 14 -1.26 -34.59 44.39
C CYS A 14 -1.77 -33.13 44.42
N ASN A 15 -1.55 -32.41 45.52
CA ASN A 15 -1.94 -30.99 45.64
C ASN A 15 -0.87 -30.01 45.10
N LEU A 16 0.42 -30.36 45.16
CA LEU A 16 1.48 -29.55 44.57
C LEU A 16 1.45 -29.61 43.04
N MET A 17 1.21 -30.78 42.45
CA MET A 17 1.05 -30.90 40.99
C MET A 17 -0.25 -30.25 40.49
N LYS A 18 -1.37 -30.29 41.23
CA LYS A 18 -2.59 -29.56 40.82
C LYS A 18 -2.40 -28.05 40.85
N LYS A 19 -1.68 -27.49 41.84
CA LYS A 19 -1.37 -26.05 41.89
C LYS A 19 -0.35 -25.65 40.82
N LEU A 20 0.63 -26.50 40.50
CA LEU A 20 1.60 -26.24 39.42
C LEU A 20 0.98 -26.38 38.02
N THR A 21 0.06 -27.34 37.83
CA THR A 21 -0.68 -27.51 36.56
C THR A 21 -1.72 -26.40 36.38
N LEU A 22 -2.33 -25.90 37.46
CA LEU A 22 -3.15 -24.68 37.39
C LEU A 22 -2.29 -23.44 37.12
N LEU A 23 -1.09 -23.30 37.72
CA LEU A 23 -0.20 -22.16 37.46
C LEU A 23 0.33 -22.17 36.01
N ILE A 24 0.65 -23.35 35.47
CA ILE A 24 1.09 -23.51 34.07
C ILE A 24 -0.10 -23.38 33.11
N ALA A 25 -1.31 -23.82 33.45
CA ALA A 25 -2.51 -23.55 32.65
C ALA A 25 -2.93 -22.08 32.72
N PHE A 26 -2.67 -21.39 33.84
CA PHE A 26 -2.87 -19.95 33.98
C PHE A 26 -1.80 -19.17 33.19
N PHE A 27 -0.54 -19.59 33.21
CA PHE A 27 0.50 -18.98 32.37
C PHE A 27 0.32 -19.30 30.88
N CYS A 28 0.02 -20.54 30.49
CA CYS A 28 -0.28 -20.92 29.10
C CYS A 28 -1.60 -20.31 28.59
N GLY A 29 -2.57 -20.05 29.47
CA GLY A 29 -3.79 -19.32 29.16
C GLY A 29 -3.57 -17.82 28.89
N PHE A 30 -2.47 -17.24 29.38
CA PHE A 30 -2.09 -15.86 29.11
C PHE A 30 -1.17 -15.69 27.89
N VAL A 31 -0.43 -16.73 27.46
CA VAL A 31 0.46 -16.61 26.28
C VAL A 31 -0.20 -16.99 24.95
N ALA A 32 -1.44 -17.52 24.94
CA ALA A 32 -2.11 -17.98 23.72
C ALA A 32 -2.96 -16.91 23.00
N PHE A 33 -3.07 -15.69 23.53
CA PHE A 33 -3.71 -14.57 22.84
C PHE A 33 -2.93 -13.26 23.04
N ALA A 34 -1.61 -13.28 22.87
CA ALA A 34 -0.89 -12.08 22.44
C ALA A 34 -1.18 -11.83 20.94
N GLN A 35 -2.44 -11.67 20.56
CA GLN A 35 -2.74 -10.82 19.41
C GLN A 35 -2.32 -9.43 19.88
N ASN A 36 -1.14 -8.97 19.42
CA ASN A 36 -0.54 -7.68 19.79
C ASN A 36 -1.60 -6.57 19.74
N THR A 37 -2.23 -6.31 20.87
CA THR A 37 -3.19 -5.22 21.03
C THR A 37 -2.38 -3.96 21.11
N ILE A 38 -2.69 -2.99 20.25
CA ILE A 38 -2.01 -1.70 20.25
C ILE A 38 -2.76 -0.70 21.10
N VAL A 39 -1.99 0.16 21.77
CA VAL A 39 -2.51 1.35 22.42
C VAL A 39 -2.29 2.51 21.45
N GLU A 40 -3.28 2.81 20.60
CA GLU A 40 -3.16 3.79 19.50
C GLU A 40 -2.58 5.14 19.97
N LYS A 41 -3.02 5.63 21.13
CA LYS A 41 -2.56 6.92 21.70
C LYS A 41 -1.04 7.00 21.88
N ASP A 42 -0.38 5.87 22.14
CA ASP A 42 1.07 5.83 22.38
C ASP A 42 1.83 5.84 21.03
N LEU A 43 1.15 5.52 19.93
CA LEU A 43 1.66 5.55 18.57
C LEU A 43 1.33 6.86 17.84
N MET A 44 0.32 7.61 18.31
CA MET A 44 -0.09 8.92 17.79
C MET A 44 0.85 10.04 18.24
N VAL A 45 2.14 9.89 17.96
CA VAL A 45 3.18 10.91 18.21
C VAL A 45 3.55 11.63 16.91
N TYR A 46 4.16 12.82 17.02
CA TYR A 46 4.56 13.61 15.86
C TYR A 46 6.05 13.94 15.93
N GLN A 47 6.87 12.97 15.48
CA GLN A 47 8.32 13.00 15.51
C GLN A 47 8.88 12.56 14.14
N PRO A 48 8.70 13.37 13.08
CA PRO A 48 9.16 13.00 11.75
C PRO A 48 10.69 12.98 11.65
N THR A 49 11.19 12.07 10.80
CA THR A 49 12.59 11.93 10.42
C THR A 49 12.76 12.20 8.93
N ALA A 50 13.99 12.21 8.42
CA ALA A 50 14.25 12.29 6.98
C ALA A 50 13.63 11.11 6.20
N ASN A 51 13.48 9.93 6.82
CA ASN A 51 12.80 8.80 6.20
C ASN A 51 11.28 9.00 6.14
N SER A 52 10.68 9.76 7.06
CA SER A 52 9.25 10.09 7.00
C SER A 52 8.88 10.83 5.70
N ALA A 53 9.76 11.69 5.19
CA ALA A 53 9.55 12.37 3.90
C ALA A 53 9.52 11.38 2.71
N LYS A 54 10.38 10.34 2.72
CA LYS A 54 10.36 9.29 1.70
C LYS A 54 9.07 8.48 1.74
N ILE A 55 8.61 8.12 2.94
CA ILE A 55 7.34 7.40 3.14
C ILE A 55 6.17 8.24 2.62
N ASN A 56 6.14 9.54 2.90
CA ASN A 56 5.10 10.42 2.37
C ASN A 56 5.13 10.53 0.86
N LYS A 57 6.31 10.63 0.25
CA LYS A 57 6.42 10.62 -1.20
C LYS A 57 5.83 9.33 -1.77
N ALA A 58 6.19 8.17 -1.23
CA ALA A 58 5.66 6.87 -1.65
C ALA A 58 4.13 6.74 -1.43
N TYR A 59 3.62 7.26 -0.31
CA TYR A 59 2.18 7.27 0.01
C TYR A 59 1.39 8.16 -0.96
N SER A 60 1.90 9.36 -1.23
CA SER A 60 1.25 10.37 -2.07
C SER A 60 1.51 10.21 -3.57
N GLU A 61 2.34 9.24 -3.99
CA GLU A 61 2.61 8.92 -5.40
C GLU A 61 1.30 8.88 -6.23
N ASN A 62 1.31 9.62 -7.36
CA ASN A 62 0.17 9.94 -8.24
C ASN A 62 -0.88 8.83 -8.40
N MET A 63 -2.10 9.11 -7.91
CA MET A 63 -3.27 8.21 -7.97
C MET A 63 -3.68 7.82 -9.40
N PHE A 64 -3.42 8.70 -10.39
CA PHE A 64 -3.82 8.48 -11.79
C PHE A 64 -3.39 7.10 -12.31
N PHE A 65 -2.15 6.68 -12.08
CA PHE A 65 -1.66 5.37 -12.55
C PHE A 65 -2.18 4.19 -11.72
N GLY A 66 -2.59 4.45 -10.48
CA GLY A 66 -3.26 3.47 -9.62
C GLY A 66 -4.59 3.00 -10.21
N LEU A 67 -5.34 3.90 -10.88
CA LEU A 67 -6.61 3.57 -11.53
C LEU A 67 -6.46 2.51 -12.64
N PHE A 68 -5.30 2.46 -13.28
CA PHE A 68 -4.99 1.50 -14.34
C PHE A 68 -4.20 0.28 -13.84
N GLY A 69 -3.91 0.20 -12.53
CA GLY A 69 -3.12 -0.90 -11.97
C GLY A 69 -1.65 -0.91 -12.39
N VAL A 70 -1.12 0.21 -12.89
CA VAL A 70 0.26 0.29 -13.43
C VAL A 70 1.23 1.12 -12.60
N LYS A 71 0.82 1.58 -11.41
CA LYS A 71 1.62 2.44 -10.52
C LYS A 71 3.05 1.93 -10.32
N SER A 72 3.21 0.65 -10.00
CA SER A 72 4.53 0.02 -9.80
C SER A 72 5.42 0.05 -11.04
N PHE A 73 4.85 -0.07 -12.26
CA PHE A 73 5.63 0.02 -13.50
C PHE A 73 6.07 1.45 -13.77
N ILE A 74 5.21 2.43 -13.50
CA ILE A 74 5.52 3.84 -13.68
C ILE A 74 6.61 4.29 -12.70
N LYS A 75 6.55 3.81 -11.45
CA LYS A 75 7.60 4.03 -10.47
C LYS A 75 8.98 3.59 -10.96
N ALA A 76 9.07 2.50 -11.71
CA ALA A 76 10.34 1.98 -12.21
C ALA A 76 11.01 2.84 -13.30
N LEU A 77 10.32 3.86 -13.83
CA LEU A 77 10.84 4.72 -14.89
C LEU A 77 11.76 5.85 -14.41
N ASP A 78 11.91 6.02 -13.10
CA ASP A 78 12.73 7.07 -12.46
C ASP A 78 12.47 8.46 -13.08
N LEU A 79 11.22 8.90 -12.96
CA LEU A 79 10.75 10.12 -13.61
C LEU A 79 11.34 11.37 -12.94
N ASN A 80 11.69 12.36 -13.76
CA ASN A 80 12.12 13.66 -13.25
C ASN A 80 10.91 14.49 -12.80
N GLU A 81 10.62 14.47 -11.51
CA GLU A 81 9.50 15.22 -10.92
C GLU A 81 9.91 16.58 -10.31
N SER A 82 11.13 17.05 -10.57
CA SER A 82 11.65 18.25 -9.90
C SER A 82 10.94 19.54 -10.30
N LYS A 83 10.64 20.38 -9.29
CA LYS A 83 10.09 21.74 -9.44
C LYS A 83 8.75 21.81 -10.20
N ILE A 84 8.05 20.70 -10.33
CA ILE A 84 6.72 20.69 -10.93
C ILE A 84 5.81 21.51 -10.03
N LYS A 85 5.07 22.45 -10.60
CA LYS A 85 4.04 23.22 -9.90
C LYS A 85 2.65 22.61 -10.09
N THR A 86 2.33 22.23 -11.31
CA THR A 86 1.05 21.61 -11.64
C THR A 86 1.26 20.56 -12.73
N ILE A 87 0.59 19.42 -12.57
CA ILE A 87 0.41 18.41 -13.62
C ILE A 87 -1.07 18.45 -14.03
N THR A 88 -1.34 18.48 -15.31
CA THR A 88 -2.68 18.28 -15.86
C THR A 88 -2.63 17.15 -16.89
N ILE A 89 -3.48 16.15 -16.70
CA ILE A 89 -3.62 15.01 -17.59
C ILE A 89 -4.98 15.11 -18.26
N ALA A 90 -4.98 15.18 -19.59
CA ALA A 90 -6.19 15.30 -20.37
C ALA A 90 -6.28 14.20 -21.43
N ASN A 91 -7.49 13.72 -21.69
CA ASN A 91 -7.76 12.83 -22.81
C ASN A 91 -7.38 13.54 -24.11
N ALA A 92 -6.54 12.91 -24.93
CA ALA A 92 -6.00 13.52 -26.13
C ALA A 92 -7.07 13.80 -27.19
N SER A 93 -8.13 13.00 -27.25
CA SER A 93 -9.22 13.12 -28.22
C SER A 93 -10.27 14.12 -27.76
N THR A 94 -10.78 13.99 -26.54
CA THR A 94 -11.88 14.84 -26.03
C THR A 94 -11.40 16.16 -25.44
N LYS A 95 -10.10 16.27 -25.14
CA LYS A 95 -9.48 17.39 -24.41
C LYS A 95 -10.01 17.57 -22.98
N LYS A 96 -10.86 16.66 -22.49
CA LYS A 96 -11.34 16.68 -21.11
C LYS A 96 -10.21 16.34 -20.16
N VAL A 97 -10.11 17.11 -19.08
CA VAL A 97 -9.16 16.84 -18.00
C VAL A 97 -9.61 15.60 -17.25
N ALA A 98 -8.70 14.66 -17.06
CA ALA A 98 -8.90 13.43 -16.29
C ALA A 98 -8.32 13.53 -14.87
N TYR A 99 -7.20 14.25 -14.75
CA TYR A 99 -6.50 14.42 -13.49
C TYR A 99 -5.78 15.75 -13.45
N LYS A 100 -5.74 16.36 -12.27
CA LYS A 100 -4.91 17.52 -12.00
C LYS A 100 -4.28 17.37 -10.62
N ALA A 101 -3.00 17.73 -10.51
CA ALA A 101 -2.28 17.75 -9.25
C ALA A 101 -1.47 19.04 -9.14
N ASN A 102 -1.42 19.61 -7.94
CA ASN A 102 -0.62 20.80 -7.64
C ASN A 102 0.39 20.48 -6.55
N TYR A 103 1.58 21.04 -6.68
CA TYR A 103 2.71 20.82 -5.80
C TYR A 103 3.24 22.16 -5.28
N ASP A 104 3.82 22.17 -4.09
CA ASP A 104 4.54 23.33 -3.56
C ASP A 104 5.98 23.41 -4.12
N ALA A 105 6.73 24.45 -3.74
CA ALA A 105 8.11 24.65 -4.19
C ALA A 105 9.11 23.64 -3.58
N ASN A 106 8.68 22.82 -2.61
CA ASN A 106 9.45 21.75 -1.99
C ASN A 106 9.04 20.37 -2.54
N ASP A 107 8.35 20.33 -3.68
CA ASP A 107 7.85 19.13 -4.35
C ASP A 107 6.80 18.33 -3.52
N HIS A 108 6.14 18.94 -2.53
CA HIS A 108 5.04 18.31 -1.81
C HIS A 108 3.74 18.41 -2.61
N LEU A 109 3.02 17.29 -2.75
CA LEU A 109 1.69 17.25 -3.35
C LEU A 109 0.68 17.97 -2.43
N LEU A 110 0.18 19.13 -2.86
CA LEU A 110 -0.79 19.93 -2.10
C LEU A 110 -2.21 19.42 -2.29
N ASP A 111 -2.60 19.14 -3.53
CA ASP A 111 -3.90 18.63 -3.85
C ASP A 111 -3.90 17.89 -5.18
N PHE A 112 -4.86 16.99 -5.34
CA PHE A 112 -5.19 16.45 -6.65
C PHE A 112 -6.69 16.22 -6.80
N GLU A 113 -7.13 16.15 -8.05
CA GLU A 113 -8.49 15.80 -8.42
C GLU A 113 -8.51 14.76 -9.54
N ILE A 114 -9.46 13.82 -9.43
CA ILE A 114 -9.88 12.93 -10.50
C ILE A 114 -11.26 13.41 -10.96
N THR A 115 -11.46 13.48 -12.27
CA THR A 115 -12.72 13.89 -12.88
C THR A 115 -13.55 12.68 -13.30
N ASP A 116 -14.73 12.95 -13.87
CA ASP A 116 -15.62 11.93 -14.41
C ASP A 116 -15.11 11.28 -15.71
N GLU A 117 -14.02 11.80 -16.29
CA GLU A 117 -13.41 11.23 -17.48
C GLU A 117 -12.80 9.84 -17.22
N VAL A 118 -12.34 9.56 -15.99
CA VAL A 118 -11.63 8.32 -15.65
C VAL A 118 -12.17 7.59 -14.41
N GLY A 119 -13.14 8.16 -13.71
CA GLY A 119 -13.70 7.53 -12.51
C GLY A 119 -14.79 8.34 -11.83
N THR A 120 -15.11 7.99 -10.59
CA THR A 120 -15.98 8.83 -9.77
C THR A 120 -15.22 10.09 -9.36
N PRO A 121 -15.74 11.31 -9.59
CA PRO A 121 -15.02 12.52 -9.25
C PRO A 121 -14.71 12.65 -7.76
N PHE A 122 -13.46 12.96 -7.45
CA PHE A 122 -13.06 13.29 -6.09
C PHE A 122 -11.83 14.21 -6.07
N LYS A 123 -11.72 14.95 -4.98
CA LYS A 123 -10.58 15.81 -4.67
C LYS A 123 -9.93 15.36 -3.37
N VAL A 124 -8.62 15.46 -3.32
CA VAL A 124 -7.82 15.24 -2.11
C VAL A 124 -6.99 16.49 -1.85
N ASN A 125 -7.01 16.97 -0.62
CA ASN A 125 -6.18 18.10 -0.18
C ASN A 125 -5.31 17.62 0.98
N TYR A 126 -4.03 17.99 0.95
CA TYR A 126 -3.05 17.67 1.98
C TYR A 126 -2.68 18.92 2.77
N THR A 127 -2.61 18.79 4.09
CA THR A 127 -1.92 19.79 4.93
C THR A 127 -0.60 19.20 5.38
N TYR A 128 0.43 20.04 5.48
CA TYR A 128 1.76 19.63 5.89
C TYR A 128 2.16 20.35 7.17
N LYS A 129 2.90 19.65 8.01
CA LYS A 129 3.60 20.19 9.17
C LYS A 129 4.99 19.53 9.22
N ASP A 130 6.02 20.32 9.52
CA ASP A 130 7.41 19.84 9.59
C ASP A 130 7.87 19.04 8.34
N GLY A 131 7.40 19.44 7.14
CA GLY A 131 7.76 18.81 5.87
C GLY A 131 7.08 17.47 5.59
N VAL A 132 6.09 17.07 6.40
CA VAL A 132 5.36 15.81 6.26
C VAL A 132 3.84 16.03 6.33
N ILE A 133 3.05 15.13 5.72
CA ILE A 133 1.58 15.21 5.70
C ILE A 133 1.06 15.15 7.13
N GLU A 134 0.24 16.11 7.53
CA GLU A 134 -0.45 16.11 8.82
C GLU A 134 -1.90 15.62 8.66
N THR A 135 -2.59 16.10 7.62
CA THR A 135 -3.94 15.68 7.31
C THR A 135 -4.16 15.49 5.82
N GLU A 136 -5.04 14.56 5.49
CA GLU A 136 -5.58 14.36 4.15
C GLU A 136 -7.10 14.51 4.21
N LYS A 137 -7.63 15.44 3.44
CA LYS A 137 -9.07 15.64 3.29
C LYS A 137 -9.53 15.16 1.93
N ILE A 138 -10.37 14.13 1.92
CA ILE A 138 -10.96 13.54 0.72
C ILE A 138 -12.40 14.04 0.58
N GLU A 139 -12.72 14.60 -0.58
CA GLU A 139 -14.02 15.12 -0.93
C GLU A 139 -14.51 14.39 -2.19
N ARG A 140 -15.56 13.58 -2.04
CA ARG A 140 -16.22 12.91 -3.17
C ARG A 140 -17.54 13.61 -3.45
N LYS A 141 -17.85 13.83 -4.73
CA LYS A 141 -19.11 14.48 -5.11
C LYS A 141 -20.29 13.67 -4.58
N GLY A 142 -21.15 14.29 -3.76
CA GLY A 142 -22.33 13.64 -3.18
C GLY A 142 -22.03 12.73 -1.98
N SER A 143 -20.88 12.88 -1.31
CA SER A 143 -20.56 12.16 -0.07
C SER A 143 -20.01 13.10 0.99
N GLU A 144 -20.09 12.68 2.25
CA GLU A 144 -19.42 13.39 3.36
C GLU A 144 -17.89 13.39 3.14
N SER A 145 -17.27 14.50 3.57
CA SER A 145 -15.82 14.60 3.52
C SER A 145 -15.18 13.65 4.54
N LYS A 146 -14.14 12.95 4.09
CA LYS A 146 -13.35 12.06 4.94
C LYS A 146 -12.03 12.74 5.28
N VAL A 147 -11.66 12.71 6.55
CA VAL A 147 -10.38 13.25 7.02
C VAL A 147 -9.55 12.12 7.60
N ASN A 148 -8.33 11.97 7.08
CA ASN A 148 -7.32 11.09 7.64
C ASN A 148 -6.30 11.96 8.39
N GLN A 149 -5.88 11.50 9.57
CA GLN A 149 -4.87 12.17 10.39
C GLN A 149 -3.60 11.33 10.42
N PHE A 150 -2.45 12.01 10.29
CA PHE A 150 -1.15 11.39 10.14
C PHE A 150 -0.27 11.70 11.34
N PHE A 151 0.46 10.68 11.75
CA PHE A 151 1.38 10.70 12.88
C PHE A 151 2.68 10.03 12.45
N TYR A 152 3.78 10.37 13.09
CA TYR A 152 5.10 9.88 12.74
C TYR A 152 5.86 9.52 13.99
N ASN A 153 6.38 8.30 14.02
CA ASN A 153 7.31 7.86 15.04
C ASN A 153 8.46 7.15 14.35
N GLN A 154 9.67 7.68 14.50
CA GLN A 154 10.87 7.14 13.84
C GLN A 154 10.63 7.01 12.32
N ASP A 155 10.75 5.81 11.77
CA ASP A 155 10.63 5.52 10.34
C ASP A 155 9.27 4.91 9.98
N ILE A 156 8.25 5.24 10.76
CA ILE A 156 6.89 4.72 10.59
C ILE A 156 5.91 5.88 10.52
N MET A 157 5.02 5.82 9.53
CA MET A 157 3.87 6.70 9.38
C MET A 157 2.63 5.97 9.89
N TYR A 158 1.88 6.60 10.78
CA TYR A 158 0.60 6.08 11.27
C TYR A 158 -0.54 6.93 10.73
N VAL A 159 -1.61 6.29 10.28
CA VAL A 159 -2.77 6.96 9.69
C VAL A 159 -4.01 6.53 10.43
N LYS A 160 -4.64 7.48 11.12
CA LYS A 160 -5.99 7.30 11.65
C LYS A 160 -6.97 7.74 10.58
N ASN A 161 -7.62 6.77 9.92
CA ASN A 161 -8.48 7.07 8.80
C ASN A 161 -9.92 7.38 9.24
N ALA A 162 -10.68 8.01 8.33
CA ALA A 162 -12.07 8.40 8.60
C ALA A 162 -13.02 7.24 8.95
N ASN A 163 -12.65 6.00 8.61
CA ASN A 163 -13.44 4.81 8.95
C ASN A 163 -13.03 4.20 10.31
N LYS A 164 -12.26 4.93 11.13
CA LYS A 164 -11.73 4.48 12.43
C LYS A 164 -10.77 3.28 12.34
N LEU A 165 -10.17 3.04 11.17
CA LEU A 165 -9.04 2.11 11.08
C LEU A 165 -7.75 2.85 11.41
N PHE A 166 -6.82 2.13 11.99
CA PHE A 166 -5.49 2.63 12.29
C PHE A 166 -4.48 1.86 11.42
N ASP A 167 -3.86 2.57 10.49
CA ASP A 167 -2.85 2.03 9.59
C ASP A 167 -1.46 2.39 10.10
N MET A 168 -0.53 1.44 10.00
CA MET A 168 0.90 1.62 10.20
C MET A 168 1.59 1.36 8.86
N VAL A 169 2.37 2.31 8.39
CA VAL A 169 2.97 2.31 7.05
C VAL A 169 4.47 2.54 7.17
N TRP A 170 5.26 1.72 6.48
CA TRP A 170 6.71 1.84 6.43
C TRP A 170 7.24 1.42 5.04
N LEU A 171 8.54 1.63 4.81
CA LEU A 171 9.23 1.23 3.60
C LEU A 171 10.27 0.14 3.89
N GLU A 172 10.33 -0.87 3.03
CA GLU A 172 11.46 -1.80 2.92
C GLU A 172 11.98 -1.75 1.48
N GLY A 173 13.17 -1.19 1.27
CA GLY A 173 13.59 -0.74 -0.07
C GLY A 173 12.62 0.32 -0.59
N ASP A 174 12.13 0.15 -1.81
CA ASP A 174 11.08 0.99 -2.40
C ASP A 174 9.67 0.39 -2.28
N VAL A 175 9.52 -0.72 -1.56
CA VAL A 175 8.24 -1.38 -1.31
C VAL A 175 7.58 -0.76 -0.09
N MET A 176 6.43 -0.12 -0.30
CA MET A 176 5.57 0.34 0.78
C MET A 176 4.79 -0.83 1.37
N LEU A 177 4.95 -1.02 2.67
CA LEU A 177 4.28 -2.03 3.47
C LEU A 177 3.29 -1.38 4.42
N LYS A 178 2.19 -2.08 4.68
CA LYS A 178 1.14 -1.60 5.56
C LYS A 178 0.68 -2.67 6.53
N LYS A 179 0.34 -2.25 7.74
CA LYS A 179 -0.39 -3.03 8.73
C LYS A 179 -1.63 -2.26 9.14
N THR A 180 -2.80 -2.90 9.07
CA THR A 180 -4.09 -2.29 9.43
C THR A 180 -4.61 -2.94 10.69
N TYR A 181 -4.92 -2.10 11.67
CA TYR A 181 -5.55 -2.51 12.92
C TYR A 181 -7.07 -2.27 12.84
N LEU A 182 -7.82 -3.30 13.25
CA LEU A 182 -9.27 -3.29 13.45
C LEU A 182 -9.52 -3.63 14.92
N ASP A 183 -10.18 -2.73 15.66
CA ASP A 183 -10.43 -2.88 17.09
C ASP A 183 -9.16 -3.28 17.89
N GLN A 184 -8.07 -2.54 17.64
CA GLN A 184 -6.73 -2.76 18.23
C GLN A 184 -6.06 -4.09 17.88
N LYS A 185 -6.68 -4.93 17.05
CA LYS A 185 -6.13 -6.20 16.58
C LYS A 185 -5.65 -6.08 15.14
N VAL A 186 -4.62 -6.85 14.79
CA VAL A 186 -4.12 -6.91 13.43
C VAL A 186 -5.18 -7.53 12.53
N GLY A 187 -5.77 -6.72 11.66
CA GLY A 187 -6.69 -7.20 10.61
C GLY A 187 -5.90 -7.65 9.39
N PHE A 188 -5.06 -6.76 8.87
CA PHE A 188 -4.23 -7.00 7.68
C PHE A 188 -2.77 -6.63 7.95
N GLU A 189 -1.86 -7.37 7.33
CA GLU A 189 -0.42 -7.13 7.47
C GLU A 189 0.31 -7.50 6.19
N ASP A 190 1.04 -6.55 5.64
CA ASP A 190 2.04 -6.81 4.62
C ASP A 190 3.37 -7.20 5.28
N ARG A 191 4.09 -8.10 4.63
CA ARG A 191 5.51 -8.36 4.86
C ARG A 191 6.24 -8.45 3.52
N LEU A 192 7.49 -8.03 3.50
CA LEU A 192 8.37 -8.30 2.38
C LEU A 192 9.19 -9.57 2.68
N MET A 193 9.17 -10.53 1.77
CA MET A 193 10.01 -11.71 1.83
C MET A 193 10.75 -11.84 0.50
N HIS A 194 12.06 -11.60 0.53
CA HIS A 194 12.85 -11.36 -0.69
C HIS A 194 12.19 -10.23 -1.50
N ASP A 195 12.01 -10.40 -2.81
CA ASP A 195 11.31 -9.42 -3.65
C ASP A 195 9.79 -9.68 -3.76
N CYS A 196 9.17 -10.36 -2.78
CA CYS A 196 7.73 -10.62 -2.78
C CYS A 196 7.03 -9.98 -1.58
N ARG A 197 6.10 -9.06 -1.86
CA ARG A 197 5.15 -8.55 -0.86
C ARG A 197 4.05 -9.57 -0.66
N ILE A 198 3.87 -10.02 0.59
CA ILE A 198 2.82 -10.95 0.98
C ILE A 198 1.87 -10.21 1.92
N THR A 199 0.58 -10.17 1.56
CA THR A 199 -0.46 -9.62 2.41
C THR A 199 -1.14 -10.75 3.16
N LYS A 200 -1.25 -10.60 4.48
CA LYS A 200 -1.95 -11.49 5.38
C LYS A 200 -3.26 -10.88 5.85
N SER A 201 -4.24 -11.73 6.10
CA SER A 201 -5.43 -11.42 6.87
C SER A 201 -5.64 -12.50 7.92
N LEU A 202 -5.81 -12.11 9.18
CA LEU A 202 -5.99 -13.02 10.32
C LEU A 202 -4.94 -14.17 10.36
N GLY A 203 -3.69 -13.85 10.00
CA GLY A 203 -2.57 -14.79 9.99
C GLY A 203 -2.47 -15.69 8.74
N LYS A 204 -3.45 -15.67 7.83
CA LYS A 204 -3.42 -16.41 6.56
C LYS A 204 -2.90 -15.50 5.43
N ASP A 205 -2.03 -16.03 4.56
CA ASP A 205 -1.59 -15.34 3.36
C ASP A 205 -2.78 -15.25 2.37
N ILE A 206 -3.17 -14.03 1.97
CA ILE A 206 -4.33 -13.78 1.10
C ILE A 206 -3.97 -13.13 -0.24
N ASN A 207 -2.78 -12.54 -0.34
CA ASN A 207 -2.28 -11.98 -1.58
C ASN A 207 -0.76 -12.07 -1.60
N LYS A 208 -0.18 -12.17 -2.79
CA LYS A 208 1.26 -12.14 -3.01
C LYS A 208 1.54 -11.44 -4.31
N VAL A 209 2.49 -10.51 -4.28
CA VAL A 209 3.00 -9.81 -5.46
C VAL A 209 4.52 -9.91 -5.41
N CYS A 210 5.12 -10.53 -6.43
CA CYS A 210 6.56 -10.60 -6.58
C CYS A 210 7.04 -9.61 -7.62
N PHE A 211 8.15 -8.96 -7.31
CA PHE A 211 8.85 -8.01 -8.15
C PHE A 211 10.13 -8.66 -8.68
N SER A 212 10.61 -8.21 -9.85
CA SER A 212 11.95 -8.60 -10.31
C SER A 212 13.07 -7.93 -9.51
N SER A 213 12.76 -6.83 -8.81
CA SER A 213 13.64 -6.12 -7.88
C SER A 213 12.80 -5.27 -6.93
N SER A 214 13.14 -5.24 -5.66
CA SER A 214 12.56 -4.34 -4.65
C SER A 214 12.99 -2.86 -4.76
N THR A 215 13.90 -2.53 -5.70
CA THR A 215 14.34 -1.16 -6.03
C THR A 215 13.75 -0.61 -7.33
N PHE A 216 12.89 -1.38 -8.02
CA PHE A 216 12.10 -0.91 -9.17
C PHE A 216 12.93 -0.27 -10.29
N THR A 217 13.63 -1.08 -11.10
CA THR A 217 14.43 -0.59 -12.24
C THR A 217 14.01 -1.28 -13.55
N VAL A 218 13.86 -0.53 -14.65
CA VAL A 218 13.56 -1.11 -15.98
C VAL A 218 14.77 -1.89 -16.54
N PRO A 219 14.58 -3.09 -17.14
CA PRO A 219 13.32 -3.81 -17.32
C PRO A 219 12.78 -4.34 -15.99
N PHE A 220 11.50 -4.06 -15.73
CA PHE A 220 10.86 -4.38 -14.45
C PHE A 220 9.68 -5.31 -14.66
N LYS A 221 9.58 -6.35 -13.83
CA LYS A 221 8.53 -7.37 -13.92
C LYS A 221 7.79 -7.52 -12.60
N ILE A 222 6.50 -7.80 -12.71
CA ILE A 222 5.62 -8.09 -11.57
C ILE A 222 4.87 -9.39 -11.84
N LYS A 223 4.76 -10.23 -10.83
CA LYS A 223 3.91 -11.41 -10.83
C LYS A 223 2.93 -11.33 -9.67
N GLU A 224 1.66 -11.31 -9.99
CA GLU A 224 0.57 -11.30 -9.02
C GLU A 224 0.04 -12.72 -8.82
N TYR A 225 -0.30 -13.05 -7.59
CA TYR A 225 -0.94 -14.30 -7.23
C TYR A 225 -2.40 -14.02 -6.88
N THR A 226 -3.31 -14.79 -7.46
CA THR A 226 -4.75 -14.64 -7.20
C THR A 226 -5.17 -15.59 -6.07
N PRO A 227 -5.91 -15.12 -5.06
CA PRO A 227 -6.44 -16.01 -4.04
C PRO A 227 -7.54 -16.92 -4.62
N ASP A 228 -7.41 -18.20 -4.35
CA ASP A 228 -8.43 -19.23 -4.56
C ASP A 228 -8.81 -19.81 -3.20
N VAL A 229 -10.08 -19.65 -2.82
CA VAL A 229 -10.57 -20.04 -1.50
C VAL A 229 -11.32 -21.35 -1.62
N GLU A 230 -10.78 -22.40 -1.00
CA GLU A 230 -11.45 -23.69 -0.95
C GLU A 230 -12.77 -23.58 -0.16
N PRO A 231 -13.95 -23.82 -0.77
CA PRO A 231 -15.24 -23.51 -0.15
C PRO A 231 -15.53 -24.28 1.14
N ARG A 232 -14.89 -25.44 1.34
CA ARG A 232 -15.15 -26.33 2.49
C ARG A 232 -14.23 -26.08 3.67
N THR A 233 -12.99 -25.68 3.41
CA THR A 233 -11.94 -25.56 4.43
C THR A 233 -11.59 -24.11 4.72
N GLU A 234 -12.08 -23.17 3.90
CA GLU A 234 -11.68 -21.76 3.88
C GLU A 234 -10.15 -21.59 3.80
N LYS A 235 -9.49 -22.59 3.20
CA LYS A 235 -8.06 -22.54 2.92
C LYS A 235 -7.86 -21.66 1.70
N VAL A 236 -7.00 -20.67 1.85
CA VAL A 236 -6.61 -19.79 0.76
C VAL A 236 -5.39 -20.39 0.08
N ASN A 237 -5.51 -20.70 -1.20
CA ASN A 237 -4.42 -21.07 -2.08
C ASN A 237 -4.08 -19.87 -2.95
N LEU A 238 -2.79 -19.56 -3.11
CA LEU A 238 -2.34 -18.46 -3.94
C LEU A 238 -1.95 -19.02 -5.31
N ILE A 239 -2.82 -18.85 -6.30
CA ILE A 239 -2.58 -19.31 -7.66
C ILE A 239 -1.65 -18.33 -8.36
N GLU A 240 -0.57 -18.87 -8.91
CA GLU A 240 0.44 -18.08 -9.61
C GLU A 240 -0.09 -17.53 -10.93
N GLY A 241 0.00 -16.20 -11.10
CA GLY A 241 -0.34 -15.52 -12.34
C GLY A 241 0.82 -15.45 -13.34
N SER A 242 0.54 -14.89 -14.51
CA SER A 242 1.57 -14.59 -15.52
C SER A 242 2.37 -13.35 -15.15
N TRP A 243 3.61 -13.29 -15.62
CA TRP A 243 4.41 -12.08 -15.52
C TRP A 243 3.78 -10.94 -16.32
N SER A 244 3.81 -9.76 -15.72
CA SER A 244 3.60 -8.48 -16.37
C SER A 244 4.92 -7.72 -16.36
N GLU A 245 5.21 -6.95 -17.40
CA GLU A 245 6.54 -6.38 -17.65
C GLU A 245 6.41 -4.95 -18.19
N ILE A 246 7.28 -4.06 -17.74
CA ILE A 246 7.61 -2.82 -18.44
C ILE A 246 9.00 -2.89 -19.04
N LYS A 247 9.12 -2.53 -20.31
CA LYS A 247 10.39 -2.48 -21.03
C LYS A 247 10.46 -1.31 -22.00
N LEU A 248 11.68 -0.87 -22.25
CA LEU A 248 11.98 0.10 -23.31
C LEU A 248 11.75 -0.55 -24.68
N ILE A 249 11.01 0.12 -25.56
CA ILE A 249 10.73 -0.37 -26.93
C ILE A 249 11.33 0.54 -28.02
N SER A 250 11.50 1.82 -27.73
CA SER A 250 12.26 2.77 -28.55
C SER A 250 12.68 3.95 -27.67
N GLN A 251 13.46 4.89 -28.19
CA GLN A 251 13.93 6.04 -27.42
C GLN A 251 12.77 6.74 -26.69
N ASN A 252 12.87 6.81 -25.36
CA ASN A 252 11.87 7.40 -24.45
C ASN A 252 10.46 6.80 -24.55
N LYS A 253 10.30 5.60 -25.12
CA LYS A 253 9.01 4.90 -25.23
C LYS A 253 9.08 3.53 -24.59
N TYR A 254 8.16 3.28 -23.68
CA TYR A 254 8.05 2.05 -22.91
C TYR A 254 6.71 1.37 -23.19
N ALA A 255 6.71 0.05 -23.21
CA ALA A 255 5.50 -0.75 -23.27
C ALA A 255 5.30 -1.48 -21.94
N ILE A 256 4.06 -1.49 -21.45
CA ILE A 256 3.64 -2.31 -20.31
C ILE A 256 2.80 -3.45 -20.86
N SER A 257 3.31 -4.67 -20.72
CA SER A 257 2.62 -5.89 -21.07
C SER A 257 2.02 -6.50 -19.81
N ILE A 258 0.70 -6.68 -19.80
CA ILE A 258 -0.01 -7.39 -18.73
C ILE A 258 -0.36 -8.78 -19.26
N LYS A 259 0.02 -9.84 -18.52
CA LYS A 259 -0.16 -11.24 -18.96
C LYS A 259 0.41 -11.47 -20.38
N ASN A 260 1.61 -10.97 -20.62
CA ASN A 260 2.32 -11.02 -21.91
C ASN A 260 1.62 -10.33 -23.10
N GLN A 261 0.59 -9.51 -22.88
CA GLN A 261 -0.05 -8.72 -23.93
C GLN A 261 0.20 -7.24 -23.68
N PRO A 262 0.72 -6.47 -24.67
CA PRO A 262 0.82 -5.03 -24.55
C PRO A 262 -0.54 -4.41 -24.27
N GLN A 263 -0.68 -3.74 -23.12
CA GLN A 263 -1.91 -3.05 -22.75
C GLN A 263 -1.70 -1.55 -22.60
N PHE A 264 -0.47 -1.11 -22.33
CA PHE A 264 -0.17 0.30 -22.20
C PHE A 264 1.14 0.68 -22.89
N GLU A 265 1.23 1.93 -23.29
CA GLU A 265 2.47 2.58 -23.69
C GLU A 265 2.67 3.87 -22.89
N VAL A 266 3.92 4.14 -22.54
CA VAL A 266 4.33 5.37 -21.86
C VAL A 266 5.39 6.03 -22.73
N VAL A 267 5.17 7.30 -23.07
CA VAL A 267 6.15 8.11 -23.81
C VAL A 267 6.66 9.19 -22.87
N LEU A 268 7.97 9.30 -22.75
CA LEU A 268 8.65 10.34 -21.98
C LEU A 268 9.12 11.47 -22.90
N ASP A 269 9.19 12.68 -22.35
CA ASP A 269 9.83 13.81 -23.02
C ASP A 269 11.37 13.76 -22.84
N GLN A 270 12.07 14.76 -23.37
CA GLN A 270 13.53 14.84 -23.31
C GLN A 270 14.09 15.01 -21.88
N ASN A 271 13.25 15.40 -20.93
CA ASN A 271 13.63 15.62 -19.53
C ASN A 271 13.21 14.46 -18.63
N GLN A 272 12.90 13.28 -19.18
CA GLN A 272 12.47 12.09 -18.43
C GLN A 272 11.14 12.30 -17.69
N ARG A 273 10.21 13.08 -18.25
CA ARG A 273 8.84 13.25 -17.72
C ARG A 273 7.84 12.56 -18.61
N ILE A 274 6.74 12.06 -18.05
CA ILE A 274 5.68 11.45 -18.86
C ILE A 274 5.07 12.51 -19.76
N LYS A 275 5.14 12.30 -21.06
CA LYS A 275 4.49 13.13 -22.07
C LYS A 275 3.11 12.57 -22.44
N GLN A 276 3.05 11.25 -22.60
CA GLN A 276 1.84 10.54 -23.03
C GLN A 276 1.71 9.19 -22.32
N PHE A 277 0.47 8.83 -22.00
CA PHE A 277 0.08 7.51 -21.51
C PHE A 277 -1.03 6.97 -22.41
N ASN A 278 -0.79 5.84 -23.05
CA ASN A 278 -1.73 5.20 -23.96
C ASN A 278 -2.22 3.91 -23.32
N PHE A 279 -3.52 3.78 -23.13
CA PHE A 279 -4.18 2.50 -22.94
C PHE A 279 -4.56 1.96 -24.31
N LEU A 280 -4.05 0.78 -24.66
CA LEU A 280 -4.21 0.17 -25.98
C LEU A 280 -5.56 -0.54 -26.17
N GLY A 281 -6.40 -0.54 -25.13
CA GLY A 281 -7.67 -1.25 -25.11
C GLY A 281 -7.50 -2.73 -24.79
N ASN A 282 -8.63 -3.39 -24.53
CA ASN A 282 -8.71 -4.84 -24.44
C ASN A 282 -9.89 -5.32 -25.27
N LYS A 283 -9.61 -6.02 -26.38
CA LYS A 283 -10.65 -6.53 -27.28
C LYS A 283 -11.56 -7.55 -26.59
N ALA A 284 -11.02 -8.39 -25.70
CA ALA A 284 -11.80 -9.39 -24.99
C ALA A 284 -12.85 -8.74 -24.07
N ASP A 285 -12.47 -7.63 -23.43
CA ASP A 285 -13.32 -6.90 -22.49
C ASP A 285 -14.07 -5.73 -23.14
N LYS A 286 -14.03 -5.61 -24.48
CA LYS A 286 -14.61 -4.51 -25.27
C LYS A 286 -14.17 -3.11 -24.79
N GLN A 287 -12.96 -3.00 -24.24
CA GLN A 287 -12.39 -1.75 -23.79
C GLN A 287 -11.71 -1.04 -24.95
N THR A 288 -12.10 0.21 -25.20
CA THR A 288 -11.55 1.03 -26.28
C THR A 288 -10.20 1.64 -25.91
N PRO A 289 -9.31 1.87 -26.89
CA PRO A 289 -8.05 2.57 -26.64
C PRO A 289 -8.31 4.01 -26.15
N LEU A 290 -7.49 4.47 -25.20
CA LEU A 290 -7.53 5.82 -24.67
C LEU A 290 -6.11 6.38 -24.64
N GLN A 291 -5.98 7.67 -24.95
CA GLN A 291 -4.70 8.37 -24.89
C GLN A 291 -4.84 9.57 -23.97
N TYR A 292 -3.85 9.74 -23.11
CA TYR A 292 -3.76 10.86 -22.18
C TYR A 292 -2.47 11.64 -22.42
N ASN A 293 -2.59 12.96 -22.54
CA ASN A 293 -1.46 13.87 -22.66
C ASN A 293 -1.23 14.56 -21.32
N PHE A 294 0.06 14.71 -20.97
CA PHE A 294 0.50 15.34 -19.73
C PHE A 294 1.02 16.73 -20.04
N THR A 295 0.54 17.70 -19.27
CA THR A 295 0.99 19.09 -19.33
C THR A 295 1.50 19.51 -17.97
N TYR A 296 2.65 20.19 -17.96
CA TYR A 296 3.33 20.61 -16.75
C TYR A 296 3.50 22.12 -16.70
N THR A 297 3.38 22.68 -15.50
CA THR A 297 3.92 24.01 -15.19
C THR A 297 4.98 23.85 -14.10
N PHE A 298 5.95 24.77 -14.04
CA PHE A 298 7.11 24.67 -13.16
C PHE A 298 7.27 25.92 -12.31
N TYR A 299 7.88 25.75 -11.15
CA TYR A 299 8.47 26.87 -10.43
C TYR A 299 9.68 27.41 -11.19
N LYS A 300 9.88 28.74 -11.15
CA LYS A 300 11.02 29.41 -11.77
C LYS A 300 12.31 29.10 -11.02
#